data_AF-A0A816NVN4-F1
#
_entry.id   AF-A0A816NVN4-F1
#
_cell.length_a   1.000
_cell.length_b   1.000
_cell.length_c   1.000
_cell.angle_alpha   90.00
_cell.angle_beta   90.00
_cell.angle_gamma   90.00
#
_symmetry.space_group_name_H-M   'P 1'
#
loop_
_entity.id
_entity.type
_entity.pdbx_description
1 polymer ?
#
loop_
_entity_poly.entity_id
_entity_poly.type
_entity_poly.pdbx_seq_one_letter_code
_entity_poly.pdbx_strand_id
1 'polypeptide(L)'
;MSDIKSFVENSSVPLPANWSVMWRDYIRMNYLSINVVCETNVIDVNQQTLVYTTNTLISNIGAQAGLWLGLTVLVFAELIELLYHLLRFTFQKIRSKMQRNK
;
A
#
# COMPACT_ATOMS: atom_id res chain seq x y z
N MET A 1 -38.67 26.21 24.89
CA MET A 1 -38.80 27.39 23.97
C MET A 1 -38.29 28.67 24.61
N SER A 2 -38.41 28.83 25.94
CA SER A 2 -37.61 29.77 26.75
C SER A 2 -36.12 29.67 26.47
N ASP A 3 -35.61 28.44 26.32
CA ASP A 3 -34.17 28.19 26.21
C ASP A 3 -33.61 28.65 24.86
N ILE A 4 -34.41 28.54 23.80
CA ILE A 4 -34.09 29.07 22.46
C ILE A 4 -34.09 30.60 22.51
N LYS A 5 -35.01 31.22 23.23
CA LYS A 5 -35.06 32.67 23.40
C LYS A 5 -33.78 33.16 24.09
N SER A 6 -33.39 32.56 25.21
CA SER A 6 -32.14 32.92 25.91
C SER A 6 -30.89 32.64 25.09
N PHE A 7 -30.90 31.56 24.28
CA PHE A 7 -29.79 31.28 23.37
C PHE A 7 -29.63 32.37 22.31
N VAL A 8 -30.73 32.79 21.68
CA VAL A 8 -30.71 33.86 20.66
C VAL A 8 -30.32 35.20 21.28
N GLU A 9 -30.81 35.52 22.47
CA GLU A 9 -30.45 36.75 23.21
C GLU A 9 -28.98 36.76 23.66
N ASN A 10 -28.38 35.59 23.92
CA ASN A 10 -26.95 35.45 24.24
C ASN A 10 -26.06 35.27 23.00
N SER A 11 -26.65 35.19 21.80
CA SER A 11 -25.90 35.08 20.56
C SER A 11 -25.42 36.46 20.09
N SER A 12 -24.37 36.50 19.28
CA SER A 12 -23.88 37.73 18.65
C SER A 12 -24.76 38.23 17.49
N VAL A 13 -25.97 37.69 17.33
CA VAL A 13 -26.89 38.03 16.23
C VAL A 13 -27.63 39.32 16.57
N PRO A 14 -27.68 40.30 15.65
CA PRO A 14 -28.44 41.52 15.86
C PRO A 14 -29.94 41.22 15.97
N LEU A 15 -30.53 41.66 17.08
CA LEU A 15 -31.96 41.47 17.35
C LEU A 15 -32.79 42.59 16.67
N PRO A 16 -33.96 42.26 16.11
CA PRO A 16 -34.87 43.27 15.58
C PRO A 16 -35.43 44.16 16.70
N ALA A 17 -35.72 45.43 16.40
CA ALA A 17 -36.20 46.41 17.38
C ALA A 17 -37.47 45.98 18.14
N ASN A 18 -38.32 45.15 17.53
CA ASN A 18 -39.58 44.65 18.11
C ASN A 18 -39.44 43.25 18.74
N TRP A 19 -38.22 42.83 19.09
CA TRP A 19 -37.92 41.50 19.63
C TRP A 19 -38.77 41.13 20.86
N SER A 20 -38.90 42.04 21.83
CA SER A 20 -39.61 41.78 23.10
C SER A 20 -41.05 41.27 22.92
N VAL A 21 -41.72 41.68 21.84
CA VAL A 21 -43.11 41.33 21.53
C VAL A 21 -43.19 40.22 20.47
N MET A 22 -42.33 40.26 19.44
CA MET A 22 -42.46 39.41 18.24
C MET A 22 -41.43 38.27 18.15
N TRP A 23 -40.64 38.03 19.20
CA TRP A 23 -39.57 37.01 19.19
C TRP A 23 -40.06 35.61 18.82
N ARG A 24 -41.28 35.22 19.20
CA ARG A 24 -41.82 33.88 18.89
C ARG A 24 -42.00 33.67 17.40
N ASP A 25 -42.58 34.66 16.72
CA ASP A 25 -42.82 34.58 15.28
C ASP A 25 -41.50 34.64 14.51
N TYR A 26 -40.56 35.48 14.98
CA TYR A 26 -39.22 35.57 14.40
C TYR A 26 -38.44 34.26 14.50
N ILE A 27 -38.43 33.63 15.67
CA ILE A 27 -37.79 32.33 15.88
C ILE A 27 -38.48 31.27 15.02
N ARG A 28 -39.81 31.27 14.95
CA ARG A 28 -40.55 30.28 14.16
C ARG A 28 -40.30 30.41 12.65
N MET A 29 -40.10 31.62 12.14
CA MET A 29 -39.89 31.86 10.71
C MET A 29 -38.44 31.68 10.25
N ASN A 30 -37.46 31.87 11.13
CA ASN A 30 -36.04 31.96 10.73
C ASN A 30 -35.13 30.93 11.39
N TYR A 31 -35.57 30.26 12.45
CA TYR A 31 -34.72 29.35 13.20
C TYR A 31 -34.80 27.92 12.66
N LEU A 32 -33.64 27.36 12.31
CA LEU A 32 -33.48 25.95 11.94
C LEU A 32 -32.72 25.22 13.05
N SER A 33 -33.30 24.14 13.56
CA SER A 33 -32.60 23.23 14.47
C SER A 33 -32.07 22.04 13.69
N ILE A 34 -30.75 21.89 13.64
CA ILE A 34 -30.08 20.73 13.04
C ILE A 34 -29.60 19.84 14.18
N ASN A 35 -30.11 18.61 14.22
CA ASN A 35 -29.60 17.58 15.10
C ASN A 35 -28.67 16.67 14.31
N VAL A 36 -27.36 16.80 14.53
CA VAL A 36 -26.38 15.90 13.93
C VAL A 36 -26.22 14.71 14.85
N VAL A 37 -26.79 13.58 14.43
CA VAL A 37 -26.68 12.30 15.13
C VAL A 37 -25.75 11.41 14.34
N CYS A 38 -24.76 10.82 14.99
CA CYS A 38 -23.98 9.74 14.38
C CYS A 38 -24.88 8.49 14.30
N GLU A 39 -25.14 8.01 13.09
CA GLU A 39 -25.97 6.83 12.84
C GLU A 39 -25.35 5.57 13.47
N THR A 40 -24.02 5.50 13.52
CA THR A 40 -23.28 4.41 14.17
C THR A 40 -22.07 4.96 14.93
N ASN A 41 -21.70 4.28 16.02
CA ASN A 41 -20.45 4.53 16.75
C ASN A 41 -19.26 3.80 16.13
N VAL A 42 -19.38 3.38 14.87
CA VAL A 42 -18.29 2.70 14.17
C VAL A 42 -17.32 3.78 13.71
N ILE A 43 -16.17 3.83 14.36
CA ILE A 43 -15.09 4.75 14.02
C ILE A 43 -14.28 4.07 12.93
N ASP A 44 -14.37 4.57 11.69
CA ASP A 44 -13.48 4.15 10.61
C ASP A 44 -12.08 4.75 10.85
N VAL A 45 -11.19 3.93 11.42
CA VAL A 45 -9.80 4.31 11.66
C VAL A 45 -8.97 3.94 10.42
N ASN A 46 -8.73 4.93 9.55
CA ASN A 46 -7.79 4.76 8.43
C ASN A 46 -6.34 4.83 8.95
N GLN A 47 -5.77 3.67 9.27
CA GLN A 47 -4.34 3.56 9.56
C GLN A 47 -3.55 3.35 8.27
N GLN A 48 -2.63 4.28 7.98
CA GLN A 48 -1.64 4.10 6.93
C GLN A 48 -0.63 3.04 7.40
N THR A 49 -0.74 1.83 6.89
CA THR A 49 0.24 0.77 7.14
C THR A 49 1.47 1.00 6.26
N LEU A 50 2.67 0.82 6.81
CA LEU A 50 3.91 0.89 6.04
C LEU A 50 3.90 -0.22 4.96
N VAL A 51 3.66 0.18 3.71
CA VAL A 51 3.65 -0.70 2.53
C VAL A 51 5.00 -1.42 2.35
N TYR A 52 6.09 -0.81 2.83
CA TYR A 52 7.44 -1.39 2.79
C TYR A 52 8.03 -1.46 4.19
N THR A 53 8.16 -2.68 4.70
CA THR A 53 8.92 -2.97 5.93
C THR A 53 10.31 -3.47 5.53
N THR A 54 11.33 -3.31 6.38
CA THR A 54 12.69 -3.84 6.11
C THR A 54 12.69 -5.32 5.73
N ASN A 55 11.77 -6.11 6.31
CA ASN A 55 11.58 -7.52 5.97
C ASN A 55 11.18 -7.73 4.50
N THR A 56 10.32 -6.87 3.93
CA THR A 56 9.91 -6.99 2.52
C THR A 56 11.05 -6.61 1.58
N LEU A 57 11.92 -5.68 1.98
CA LEU A 57 13.12 -5.32 1.22
C LEU A 57 14.12 -6.47 1.18
N ILE A 58 14.44 -7.07 2.33
CA ILE A 58 15.39 -8.18 2.41
C ILE A 58 14.84 -9.41 1.67
N SER A 59 13.54 -9.68 1.79
CA SER A 59 12.90 -10.79 1.08
C SER A 59 12.98 -10.63 -0.44
N ASN A 60 12.70 -9.44 -0.97
CA ASN A 60 12.76 -9.19 -2.42
C ASN A 60 14.19 -9.27 -2.95
N ILE A 61 15.17 -8.75 -2.21
CA ILE A 61 16.59 -8.83 -2.59
C ILE A 61 17.07 -10.28 -2.53
N GLY A 62 16.73 -11.02 -1.48
CA GLY A 62 17.10 -12.43 -1.33
C GLY A 62 16.51 -13.30 -2.44
N ALA A 63 15.25 -13.06 -2.82
CA ALA A 63 14.60 -13.78 -3.91
C ALA A 63 15.28 -13.53 -5.26
N GLN A 64 15.54 -12.26 -5.61
CA GLN A 64 16.21 -11.93 -6.86
C GLN A 64 17.66 -12.42 -6.87
N ALA A 65 18.43 -12.14 -5.81
CA ALA A 65 19.83 -12.57 -5.71
C ALA A 65 19.96 -14.10 -5.74
N GLY A 66 19.07 -14.82 -5.04
CA GLY A 66 19.02 -16.28 -5.06
C GLY A 66 18.75 -16.84 -6.46
N LEU A 67 17.90 -16.19 -7.25
CA LEU A 67 17.62 -16.59 -8.63
C LEU A 67 18.84 -16.40 -9.53
N TRP A 68 19.51 -15.25 -9.44
CA TRP A 68 20.75 -15.01 -10.19
C TRP A 68 21.86 -15.98 -9.80
N LEU A 69 22.01 -16.26 -8.50
CA LEU A 69 22.98 -17.25 -8.01
C LEU A 69 22.65 -18.66 -8.52
N GLY A 70 21.38 -19.08 -8.46
CA GLY A 70 20.95 -20.35 -9.01
C GLY A 70 21.27 -20.50 -10.50
N LEU A 71 21.03 -19.44 -11.29
CA LEU A 71 21.36 -19.42 -12.71
C LEU A 71 22.87 -19.57 -12.95
N THR A 72 23.70 -18.87 -12.17
CA THR A 72 25.16 -18.96 -12.31
C THR A 72 25.69 -20.37 -12.00
N VAL A 73 25.09 -21.07 -11.03
CA VAL A 73 25.46 -22.45 -10.68
C VAL A 73 25.10 -23.42 -11.82
N LEU A 74 23.93 -23.25 -12.44
CA LEU A 74 23.52 -24.07 -13.59
C LEU A 74 24.48 -23.88 -14.77
N VAL A 75 24.80 -22.63 -15.11
CA VAL A 75 25.76 -22.31 -16.18
C VAL A 75 27.13 -22.91 -15.89
N PHE A 76 27.58 -22.85 -14.63
CA PHE A 76 28.86 -23.44 -14.24
C PHE A 76 28.85 -24.97 -14.37
N ALA A 77 27.76 -25.63 -13.99
CA ALA A 77 27.59 -27.08 -14.18
C ALA A 77 27.61 -27.46 -15.67
N GLU A 78 26.90 -26.71 -16.51
CA GLU A 78 26.87 -26.94 -17.96
C GLU A 78 28.25 -26.73 -18.60
N LEU A 79 29.01 -25.72 -18.14
CA LEU A 79 30.38 -25.49 -18.59
C LEU A 79 31.29 -26.68 -18.26
N ILE A 80 31.16 -27.26 -17.06
CA ILE A 80 31.91 -28.46 -16.66
C ILE A 80 31.55 -29.66 -17.55
N GLU A 81 30.26 -29.88 -17.80
CA GLU A 81 29.80 -30.97 -18.67
C GLU A 81 30.34 -30.81 -20.11
N LEU A 82 30.27 -29.60 -20.65
CA LEU A 82 30.80 -29.28 -21.97
C LEU A 82 32.30 -29.57 -22.06
N LEU A 83 33.06 -29.19 -21.02
CA LEU A 83 34.50 -29.42 -20.96
C LEU A 83 34.83 -30.92 -20.92
N TYR A 84 34.06 -31.70 -20.17
CA TYR A 84 34.18 -33.16 -20.15
C TYR A 84 33.92 -33.78 -21.53
N HIS A 85 32.84 -33.37 -22.21
CA HIS A 85 32.52 -33.85 -23.56
C HIS A 85 33.58 -33.47 -24.60
N LEU A 86 34.09 -32.23 -24.55
CA LEU A 86 35.15 -31.76 -25.45
C LEU A 86 36.44 -32.58 -25.29
N LEU A 87 36.85 -32.82 -24.04
CA LEU A 87 38.04 -33.62 -23.75
C LEU A 87 37.86 -35.05 -24.27
N ARG A 88 36.73 -35.69 -23.97
CA ARG A 88 36.42 -37.05 -24.43
C ARG A 88 36.46 -37.14 -25.96
N PHE A 89 35.84 -36.18 -26.65
CA PHE A 89 35.83 -36.13 -28.11
C PHE A 89 37.24 -35.95 -28.69
N THR A 90 38.03 -35.05 -28.11
CA THR A 90 39.42 -34.80 -28.52
C THR A 90 40.28 -36.06 -28.36
N PHE A 91 40.17 -36.76 -27.22
CA PHE A 91 40.89 -38.02 -26.99
C PHE A 91 40.46 -39.12 -27.98
N GLN A 92 39.17 -39.26 -28.26
CA GLN A 92 38.68 -40.22 -29.25
C GLN A 92 39.21 -39.92 -30.65
N LYS A 93 39.19 -38.65 -31.05
CA LYS A 93 39.70 -38.20 -32.36
C LYS A 93 41.21 -38.43 -32.52
N ILE A 94 41.99 -38.17 -31.46
CA ILE A 94 43.42 -38.48 -31.44
C ILE A 94 43.64 -39.99 -31.57
N ARG A 95 42.90 -40.80 -30.83
CA ARG A 95 42.99 -42.27 -30.88
C ARG A 95 42.61 -42.83 -32.25
N SER A 96 41.57 -42.31 -32.90
CA SER A 96 41.16 -42.75 -34.24
C SER A 96 42.17 -42.34 -35.32
N LYS A 97 42.79 -41.15 -35.19
CA LYS A 97 43.84 -40.71 -36.13
C LYS A 97 45.10 -41.57 -36.02
N MET A 98 45.43 -42.03 -34.81
CA MET A 98 46.57 -42.92 -34.56
C MET A 98 46.37 -44.34 -35.12
N GLN A 99 45.13 -44.86 -35.08
CA GLN A 99 44.80 -46.18 -35.65
C GLN A 99 44.80 -46.21 -37.18
N ARG A 100 44.59 -45.07 -37.85
CA ARG A 100 44.55 -44.97 -39.31
C ARG A 100 45.92 -44.78 -39.97
N ASN A 101 46.97 -44.55 -39.17
CA ASN A 101 48.34 -44.31 -39.62
C ASN A 101 49.31 -45.48 -39.29
N LYS A 102 48.74 -46.64 -38.95
CA LYS A 102 49.39 -47.95 -38.93
C LYS A 102 48.84 -48.74 -40.11
#